data_AF-A0A8T6IRI9-F1
#
_entry.id   AF-A0A8T6IRI9-F1
#
_cell.length_a   1.000
_cell.length_b   1.000
_cell.length_c   1.000
_cell.angle_alpha   90.00
_cell.angle_beta   90.00
_cell.angle_gamma   90.00
#
_symmetry.space_group_name_H-M   'P 1'
#
loop_
_entity.id
_entity.type
_entity.pdbx_description
1 polymer ?
#
loop_
_entity_poly.entity_id
_entity_poly.type
_entity_poly.pdbx_seq_one_letter_code
_entity_poly.pdbx_strand_id
1 'polypeptide(L)'
;MELASALLDEQVASLSRSPQINADLALARRYAPVIRFDLREPFLPSAIGYTVFRKTANSLSFPRDVPVDDGIAFAIEYAIWWDWDIQHLYELEHIWVYVDGDGALAKAEASWHGRFHQMLDECGRLPRHDGRLTLCSEAGKHAFAPSPRWLLQRKAKTLASCGARAGAMAVHVTPLFESLIRDETPLNNRLVHTWLERQSFQPSFEFDREFDLRSAVFVPWQSLKQWIPPRVSGLLDELKRTIPPCERRVLRIAHRGASAYAAENSLAAIRASAELGADMVEIDIRATADDIPLVIHDGSLKRTHGISGEVSDFTFDELRAMTAASGPIVCFDEAVECCRELDMGLYLD
;
A
#
# COMPACT_ATOMS: atom_id res chain seq x y z
N MET A 1 -15.93 12.34 15.39
CA MET A 1 -15.84 12.10 13.93
C MET A 1 -16.17 13.36 13.13
N GLU A 2 -17.30 14.05 13.35
CA GLU A 2 -17.70 15.20 12.52
C GLU A 2 -16.70 16.38 12.49
N LEU A 3 -16.16 16.82 13.63
CA LEU A 3 -15.16 17.90 13.69
C LEU A 3 -13.80 17.56 13.04
N ALA A 4 -13.51 16.27 12.89
CA ALA A 4 -12.26 15.76 12.34
C ALA A 4 -12.33 15.66 10.81
N SER A 5 -13.42 15.07 10.32
CA SER A 5 -13.83 15.10 8.91
C SER A 5 -13.84 16.54 8.37
N ALA A 6 -14.40 17.50 9.12
CA ALA A 6 -14.47 18.90 8.69
C ALA A 6 -13.09 19.54 8.45
N LEU A 7 -12.07 19.20 9.25
CA LEU A 7 -10.71 19.71 9.07
C LEU A 7 -10.02 19.06 7.88
N LEU A 8 -10.24 17.75 7.69
CA LEU A 8 -9.76 17.04 6.51
C LEU A 8 -10.43 17.57 5.24
N ASP A 9 -11.73 17.85 5.27
CA ASP A 9 -12.48 18.43 4.15
C ASP A 9 -12.01 19.86 3.85
N GLU A 10 -11.69 20.66 4.88
CA GLU A 10 -11.10 21.98 4.72
C GLU A 10 -9.70 21.94 4.07
N GLN A 11 -8.88 20.95 4.44
CA GLN A 11 -7.59 20.72 3.78
C GLN A 11 -7.75 20.40 2.29
N VAL A 12 -8.73 19.57 1.92
CA VAL A 12 -9.05 19.30 0.49
C VAL A 12 -9.57 20.56 -0.18
N ALA A 13 -10.45 21.33 0.48
CA ALA A 13 -10.96 22.59 -0.06
C ALA A 13 -9.83 23.62 -0.28
N SER A 14 -8.80 23.63 0.56
CA SER A 14 -7.65 24.54 0.45
C SER A 14 -6.87 24.36 -0.86
N LEU A 15 -6.83 23.14 -1.43
CA LEU A 15 -6.18 22.84 -2.70
C LEU A 15 -6.72 23.70 -3.85
N SER A 16 -8.01 24.02 -3.81
CA SER A 16 -8.67 24.84 -4.85
C SER A 16 -8.06 26.24 -5.01
N ARG A 17 -7.29 26.72 -4.02
CA ARG A 17 -6.61 28.02 -4.04
C ARG A 17 -5.21 27.98 -4.69
N SER A 18 -4.75 26.79 -5.11
CA SER A 18 -3.44 26.62 -5.76
C SER A 18 -3.37 27.38 -7.09
N PRO A 19 -2.22 27.96 -7.49
CA PRO A 19 -2.06 28.61 -8.79
C PRO A 19 -2.30 27.64 -9.94
N GLN A 20 -3.10 28.02 -10.95
CA GLN A 20 -3.45 27.15 -12.08
C GLN A 20 -3.46 27.90 -13.41
N ILE A 21 -3.13 27.21 -14.49
CA ILE A 21 -3.33 27.71 -15.86
C ILE A 21 -4.78 27.40 -16.25
N ASN A 22 -5.61 28.45 -16.35
CA ASN A 22 -7.05 28.30 -16.60
C ASN A 22 -7.38 27.48 -17.86
N ALA A 23 -6.57 27.57 -18.92
CA ALA A 23 -6.78 26.81 -20.15
C ALA A 23 -6.55 25.30 -19.97
N ASP A 24 -5.51 24.90 -19.23
CA ASP A 24 -5.22 23.48 -18.97
C ASP A 24 -6.24 22.86 -18.02
N LEU A 25 -6.69 23.62 -17.01
CA LEU A 25 -7.79 23.21 -16.14
C LEU A 25 -9.07 22.96 -16.94
N ALA A 26 -9.40 23.84 -17.89
CA ALA A 26 -10.57 23.69 -18.74
C ALA A 26 -10.50 22.41 -19.60
N LEU A 27 -9.32 22.09 -20.16
CA LEU A 27 -9.09 20.83 -20.88
C LEU A 27 -9.25 19.62 -19.95
N ALA A 28 -8.57 19.63 -18.80
CA ALA A 28 -8.64 18.55 -17.81
C ALA A 28 -10.09 18.27 -17.36
N ARG A 29 -10.89 19.31 -17.10
CA ARG A 29 -12.30 19.14 -16.75
C ARG A 29 -13.16 18.67 -17.92
N ARG A 30 -12.90 19.12 -19.14
CA ARG A 30 -13.66 18.74 -20.34
C ARG A 30 -13.52 17.24 -20.64
N TYR A 31 -12.31 16.70 -20.52
CA TYR A 31 -12.01 15.31 -20.85
C TYR A 31 -11.90 14.39 -19.62
N ALA A 32 -12.25 14.89 -18.43
CA ALA A 32 -12.23 14.10 -17.20
C ALA A 32 -13.07 12.82 -17.38
N PRO A 33 -12.55 11.64 -17.03
CA PRO A 33 -13.32 10.40 -17.06
C PRO A 33 -14.53 10.39 -16.11
N VAL A 34 -15.50 9.51 -16.37
CA VAL A 34 -16.50 9.05 -15.39
C VAL A 34 -16.02 7.70 -14.85
N ILE A 35 -16.04 7.50 -13.54
CA ILE A 35 -15.65 6.24 -12.92
C ILE A 35 -16.89 5.54 -12.37
N ARG A 36 -17.02 4.25 -12.66
CA ARG A 36 -18.05 3.36 -12.14
C ARG A 36 -17.46 2.51 -11.01
N PHE A 37 -17.96 2.72 -9.81
CA PHE A 37 -17.55 2.01 -8.61
C PHE A 37 -18.55 0.90 -8.26
N ASP A 38 -18.06 -0.08 -7.51
CA ASP A 38 -18.91 -1.05 -6.82
C ASP A 38 -19.96 -0.30 -5.96
N LEU A 39 -21.20 -0.80 -5.94
CA LEU A 39 -22.27 -0.20 -5.13
C LEU A 39 -21.92 -0.08 -3.63
N ARG A 40 -21.01 -0.92 -3.14
CA ARG A 40 -20.58 -0.95 -1.74
C ARG A 40 -19.19 -0.35 -1.51
N GLU A 41 -18.60 0.30 -2.51
CA GLU A 41 -17.31 0.97 -2.36
C GLU A 41 -17.36 2.03 -1.24
N PRO A 42 -16.56 1.90 -0.17
CA PRO A 42 -16.53 2.90 0.89
C PRO A 42 -15.71 4.13 0.51
N PHE A 43 -14.73 4.01 -0.40
CA PHE A 43 -13.76 5.07 -0.66
C PHE A 43 -13.89 5.65 -2.07
N LEU A 44 -14.04 6.98 -2.14
CA LEU A 44 -14.13 7.71 -3.40
C LEU A 44 -12.96 8.70 -3.55
N PRO A 45 -12.63 9.11 -4.79
CA PRO A 45 -11.57 10.08 -5.04
C PRO A 45 -11.81 11.40 -4.29
N SER A 46 -10.76 11.96 -3.70
CA SER A 46 -10.83 13.23 -2.97
C SER A 46 -10.22 14.41 -3.73
N ALA A 47 -9.14 14.17 -4.48
CA ALA A 47 -8.46 15.21 -5.25
C ALA A 47 -7.82 14.66 -6.52
N ILE A 48 -7.67 15.52 -7.53
CA ILE A 48 -7.14 15.18 -8.86
C ILE A 48 -6.00 16.12 -9.21
N GLY A 49 -4.81 15.55 -9.41
CA GLY A 49 -3.66 16.19 -10.00
C GLY A 49 -3.70 16.02 -11.50
N TYR A 50 -3.61 17.10 -12.28
CA TYR A 50 -3.58 17.00 -13.74
C TYR A 50 -2.26 17.49 -14.34
N THR A 51 -1.86 16.88 -15.46
CA THR A 51 -0.76 17.32 -16.32
C THR A 51 -1.21 17.24 -17.78
N VAL A 52 -1.03 18.32 -18.55
CA VAL A 52 -1.36 18.37 -19.98
C VAL A 52 -0.07 18.30 -20.81
N PHE A 53 0.03 17.29 -21.66
CA PHE A 53 1.16 17.05 -22.55
C PHE A 53 0.79 17.49 -23.97
N ARG A 54 1.53 18.45 -24.52
CA ARG A 54 1.41 18.89 -25.93
C ARG A 54 2.51 18.33 -26.84
N LYS A 55 3.41 17.55 -26.25
CA LYS A 55 4.51 16.82 -26.90
C LYS A 55 4.88 15.65 -26.00
N THR A 56 5.53 14.63 -26.56
CA THR A 56 6.05 13.50 -25.79
C THR A 56 6.98 13.99 -24.68
N ALA A 57 6.72 13.55 -23.44
CA ALA A 57 7.56 13.85 -22.29
C ALA A 57 7.38 12.78 -21.20
N ASN A 58 8.31 12.77 -20.25
CA ASN A 58 8.22 11.92 -19.06
C ASN A 58 7.09 12.41 -18.13
N SER A 59 6.34 11.46 -17.58
CA SER A 59 5.43 11.74 -16.48
C SER A 59 6.23 12.02 -15.19
N LEU A 60 5.76 12.99 -14.41
CA LEU A 60 6.34 13.34 -13.11
C LEU A 60 5.63 12.66 -11.93
N SER A 61 4.55 11.93 -12.21
CA SER A 61 3.71 11.23 -11.24
C SER A 61 3.78 9.71 -11.39
N PHE A 62 4.19 9.22 -12.57
CA PHE A 62 4.32 7.80 -12.88
C PHE A 62 5.60 7.54 -13.69
N PRO A 63 6.35 6.44 -13.45
CA PRO A 63 7.63 6.18 -14.12
C PRO A 63 7.43 5.71 -15.58
N ARG A 64 7.02 6.61 -16.47
CA ARG A 64 6.82 6.36 -17.91
C ARG A 64 6.96 7.61 -18.76
N ASP A 65 7.16 7.40 -20.05
CA ASP A 65 6.89 8.41 -21.07
C ASP A 65 5.39 8.46 -21.42
N VAL A 66 4.91 9.68 -21.68
CA VAL A 66 3.56 9.96 -22.19
C VAL A 66 3.69 10.42 -23.65
N PRO A 67 3.39 9.55 -24.62
CA PRO A 67 3.56 9.86 -26.04
C PRO A 67 2.49 10.85 -26.55
N VAL A 68 2.91 11.82 -27.35
CA VAL A 68 2.04 12.69 -28.13
C VAL A 68 2.56 12.64 -29.57
N ASP A 69 2.17 11.57 -30.25
CA ASP A 69 2.62 11.21 -31.60
C ASP A 69 1.71 11.81 -32.67
N ASP A 70 2.01 11.55 -33.95
CA ASP A 70 1.21 12.01 -35.09
C ASP A 70 -0.27 11.61 -34.95
N GLY A 71 -1.15 12.61 -35.04
CA GLY A 71 -2.59 12.43 -34.87
C GLY A 71 -3.11 12.71 -33.45
N ILE A 72 -2.23 12.86 -32.44
CA ILE A 72 -2.61 13.29 -31.09
C ILE A 72 -2.26 14.77 -30.92
N ALA A 73 -3.26 15.59 -30.59
CA ALA A 73 -3.06 17.01 -30.31
C ALA A 73 -2.49 17.23 -28.90
N PHE A 74 -3.00 16.48 -27.92
CA PHE A 74 -2.50 16.49 -26.55
C PHE A 74 -2.92 15.22 -25.79
N ALA A 75 -2.19 14.94 -24.71
CA ALA A 75 -2.58 13.97 -23.71
C ALA A 75 -2.83 14.66 -22.36
N ILE A 76 -3.71 14.10 -21.56
CA ILE A 76 -3.97 14.53 -20.18
C ILE A 76 -3.73 13.35 -19.27
N GLU A 77 -2.85 13.53 -18.31
CA GLU A 77 -2.67 12.63 -17.17
C GLU A 77 -3.50 13.13 -16.00
N TYR A 78 -4.25 12.24 -15.39
CA TYR A 78 -4.95 12.43 -14.13
C TYR A 78 -4.29 11.53 -13.10
N ALA A 79 -3.59 12.10 -12.12
CA ALA A 79 -3.16 11.45 -10.90
C ALA A 79 -4.25 11.64 -9.85
N ILE A 80 -4.91 10.56 -9.47
CA ILE A 80 -6.18 10.56 -8.71
C ILE A 80 -5.86 10.11 -7.29
N TRP A 81 -6.20 10.94 -6.31
CA TRP A 81 -5.91 10.68 -4.89
C TRP A 81 -7.13 10.13 -4.14
N TRP A 82 -6.91 9.09 -3.35
CA TRP A 82 -7.82 8.60 -2.32
C TRP A 82 -7.15 8.68 -0.96
N ASP A 83 -7.90 9.10 0.05
CA ASP A 83 -7.45 9.05 1.43
C ASP A 83 -7.36 7.63 2.00
N TRP A 84 -7.87 6.61 1.30
CA TRP A 84 -7.89 5.21 1.75
C TRP A 84 -7.87 4.22 0.58
N ASP A 85 -7.00 3.22 0.66
CA ASP A 85 -7.13 1.92 -0.03
C ASP A 85 -7.52 0.88 1.03
N ILE A 86 -8.28 -0.16 0.67
CA ILE A 86 -8.73 -1.13 1.67
C ILE A 86 -7.59 -1.89 2.35
N GLN A 87 -6.39 -1.94 1.75
CA GLN A 87 -5.21 -2.59 2.31
C GLN A 87 -4.15 -1.61 2.86
N HIS A 88 -4.14 -0.34 2.45
CA HIS A 88 -3.15 0.66 2.89
C HIS A 88 -3.69 2.08 3.02
N LEU A 89 -2.92 2.92 3.72
CA LEU A 89 -3.34 4.26 4.12
C LEU A 89 -3.92 5.12 2.99
N TYR A 90 -3.33 5.18 1.81
CA TYR A 90 -3.79 6.04 0.72
C TYR A 90 -3.58 5.37 -0.64
N GLU A 91 -4.18 5.91 -1.70
CA GLU A 91 -3.91 5.46 -3.07
C GLU A 91 -3.72 6.64 -4.04
N LEU A 92 -2.86 6.42 -5.06
CA LEU A 92 -2.62 7.32 -6.17
C LEU A 92 -2.65 6.56 -7.51
N GLU A 93 -3.85 6.42 -8.09
CA GLU A 93 -4.04 5.80 -9.41
C GLU A 93 -4.01 6.83 -10.54
N HIS A 94 -3.76 6.36 -11.76
CA HIS A 94 -3.52 7.20 -12.92
C HIS A 94 -4.42 6.84 -14.10
N ILE A 95 -4.92 7.86 -14.81
CA ILE A 95 -5.57 7.72 -16.11
C ILE A 95 -4.90 8.66 -17.10
N TRP A 96 -4.60 8.17 -18.30
CA TRP A 96 -4.13 8.97 -19.43
C TRP A 96 -5.20 9.00 -20.52
N VAL A 97 -5.58 10.21 -20.91
CA VAL A 97 -6.56 10.48 -21.98
C VAL A 97 -5.84 11.19 -23.12
N TYR A 98 -5.92 10.64 -24.32
CA TYR A 98 -5.29 11.19 -25.53
C TYR A 98 -6.36 11.72 -26.47
N VAL A 99 -6.18 12.94 -26.94
CA VAL A 99 -7.15 13.66 -27.77
C VAL A 99 -6.52 14.03 -29.11
N ASP A 100 -7.22 13.80 -30.20
CA ASP A 100 -6.76 14.13 -31.55
C ASP A 100 -6.94 15.61 -31.93
N GLY A 101 -6.52 15.96 -33.15
CA GLY A 101 -6.63 17.32 -33.70
C GLY A 101 -8.06 17.84 -33.84
N ASP A 102 -9.05 16.95 -33.93
CA ASP A 102 -10.46 17.30 -34.04
C ASP A 102 -11.14 17.40 -32.66
N GLY A 103 -10.41 17.13 -31.58
CA GLY A 103 -10.90 17.16 -30.21
C GLY A 103 -11.66 15.90 -29.80
N ALA A 104 -11.53 14.79 -30.54
CA ALA A 104 -12.11 13.51 -30.17
C ALA A 104 -11.15 12.67 -29.31
N LEU A 105 -11.72 11.87 -28.41
CA LEU A 105 -10.98 10.91 -27.62
C LEU A 105 -10.39 9.84 -28.57
N ALA A 106 -9.07 9.80 -28.69
CA ALA A 106 -8.37 8.90 -29.61
C ALA A 106 -7.88 7.63 -28.91
N LYS A 107 -7.39 7.75 -27.67
CA LYS A 107 -6.82 6.65 -26.88
C LYS A 107 -7.04 6.93 -25.40
N ALA A 108 -7.12 5.87 -24.60
CA ALA A 108 -7.03 5.96 -23.15
C ALA A 108 -6.23 4.80 -22.57
N GLU A 109 -5.48 5.10 -21.52
CA GLU A 109 -4.73 4.12 -20.72
C GLU A 109 -5.01 4.41 -19.24
N ALA A 110 -4.92 3.39 -18.39
CA ALA A 110 -5.04 3.58 -16.95
C ALA A 110 -4.19 2.57 -16.19
N SER A 111 -3.85 2.94 -14.96
CA SER A 111 -3.04 2.12 -14.06
C SER A 111 -3.82 0.90 -13.52
N TRP A 112 -3.04 -0.14 -13.25
CA TRP A 112 -3.51 -1.45 -12.80
C TRP A 112 -2.38 -2.16 -12.05
N HIS A 113 -2.41 -2.11 -10.71
CA HIS A 113 -1.46 -2.79 -9.82
C HIS A 113 0.01 -2.62 -10.21
N GLY A 114 0.47 -1.37 -10.32
CA GLY A 114 1.86 -1.03 -10.66
C GLY A 114 2.21 -1.14 -12.14
N ARG A 115 1.26 -1.51 -13.00
CA ARG A 115 1.36 -1.43 -14.46
C ARG A 115 0.29 -0.47 -15.00
N PHE A 116 0.21 -0.35 -16.32
CA PHE A 116 -0.89 0.32 -16.99
C PHE A 116 -1.29 -0.45 -18.24
N HIS A 117 -2.54 -0.29 -18.67
CA HIS A 117 -3.09 -0.95 -19.85
C HIS A 117 -3.87 0.03 -20.72
N GLN A 118 -4.04 -0.31 -21.99
CA GLN A 118 -5.02 0.37 -22.85
C GLN A 118 -6.44 0.00 -22.40
N MET A 119 -7.29 1.02 -22.29
CA MET A 119 -8.65 0.88 -21.78
C MET A 119 -9.62 0.53 -22.90
N LEU A 120 -9.41 -0.60 -23.56
CA LEU A 120 -10.29 -1.12 -24.61
C LEU A 120 -11.22 -2.21 -24.06
N ASP A 121 -12.51 -2.10 -24.37
CA ASP A 121 -13.51 -3.12 -24.08
C ASP A 121 -13.25 -4.43 -24.85
N GLU A 122 -14.07 -5.45 -24.62
CA GLU A 122 -13.96 -6.75 -25.28
C GLU A 122 -14.13 -6.69 -26.81
N CYS A 123 -14.65 -5.58 -27.32
CA CYS A 123 -14.81 -5.30 -28.75
C CYS A 123 -13.67 -4.42 -29.31
N GLY A 124 -12.64 -4.10 -28.52
CA GLY A 124 -11.54 -3.25 -28.94
C GLY A 124 -11.89 -1.77 -29.03
N ARG A 125 -12.90 -1.30 -28.29
CA ARG A 125 -13.38 0.10 -28.31
C ARG A 125 -13.16 0.77 -26.97
N LEU A 126 -12.97 2.08 -26.98
CA LEU A 126 -12.93 2.87 -25.75
C LEU A 126 -14.34 2.95 -25.15
N PRO A 127 -14.55 2.56 -23.88
CA PRO A 127 -15.83 2.68 -23.21
C PRO A 127 -16.18 4.16 -22.99
N ARG A 128 -17.38 4.56 -23.39
CA ARG A 128 -17.83 5.96 -23.32
C ARG A 128 -19.25 6.08 -22.79
N HIS A 129 -19.48 7.12 -22.01
CA HIS A 129 -20.80 7.61 -21.60
C HIS A 129 -20.84 9.11 -21.86
N ASP A 130 -21.86 9.59 -22.61
CA ASP A 130 -21.99 10.99 -23.02
C ASP A 130 -20.72 11.59 -23.66
N GLY A 131 -20.04 10.80 -24.50
CA GLY A 131 -18.82 11.21 -25.20
C GLY A 131 -17.55 11.26 -24.35
N ARG A 132 -17.63 10.97 -23.04
CA ARG A 132 -16.49 10.91 -22.11
C ARG A 132 -16.05 9.48 -21.86
N LEU A 133 -14.77 9.28 -21.58
CA LEU A 133 -14.25 7.98 -21.16
C LEU A 133 -14.98 7.52 -19.88
N THR A 134 -15.39 6.26 -19.84
CA THR A 134 -16.02 5.66 -18.66
C THR A 134 -15.29 4.38 -18.28
N LEU A 135 -14.74 4.32 -17.06
CA LEU A 135 -13.99 3.16 -16.58
C LEU A 135 -14.66 2.58 -15.33
N CYS A 136 -14.41 1.31 -15.05
CA CYS A 136 -14.73 0.67 -13.78
C CYS A 136 -13.51 0.71 -12.85
N SER A 137 -13.71 0.80 -11.55
CA SER A 137 -12.64 0.78 -10.55
C SER A 137 -12.77 -0.46 -9.66
N GLU A 138 -11.67 -1.20 -9.42
CA GLU A 138 -11.65 -2.38 -8.55
C GLU A 138 -12.08 -2.00 -7.13
N ALA A 139 -13.05 -2.74 -6.57
CA ALA A 139 -13.55 -2.48 -5.22
C ALA A 139 -12.41 -2.51 -4.19
N GLY A 140 -12.27 -1.43 -3.42
CA GLY A 140 -11.27 -1.22 -2.37
C GLY A 140 -9.82 -1.10 -2.83
N LYS A 141 -9.45 -1.60 -4.02
CA LYS A 141 -8.09 -1.60 -4.60
C LYS A 141 -7.87 -0.59 -5.72
N HIS A 142 -8.97 -0.02 -6.23
CA HIS A 142 -9.09 1.10 -7.14
C HIS A 142 -8.45 1.02 -8.54
N ALA A 143 -7.76 -0.07 -8.88
CA ALA A 143 -7.26 -0.34 -10.23
C ALA A 143 -8.35 -0.21 -11.31
N PHE A 144 -7.99 0.35 -12.48
CA PHE A 144 -8.98 0.70 -13.50
C PHE A 144 -9.15 -0.34 -14.60
N ALA A 145 -10.40 -0.60 -14.97
CA ALA A 145 -10.77 -1.51 -16.05
C ALA A 145 -11.73 -0.84 -17.06
N PRO A 146 -11.68 -1.24 -18.34
CA PRO A 146 -12.64 -0.78 -19.33
C PRO A 146 -14.03 -1.41 -19.17
N SER A 147 -14.13 -2.55 -18.46
CA SER A 147 -15.39 -3.24 -18.19
C SER A 147 -15.38 -4.00 -16.86
N PRO A 148 -16.55 -4.32 -16.28
CA PRO A 148 -16.64 -5.16 -15.07
C PRO A 148 -16.00 -6.55 -15.23
N ARG A 149 -15.91 -7.07 -16.45
CA ARG A 149 -15.41 -8.42 -16.71
C ARG A 149 -13.95 -8.59 -16.28
N TRP A 150 -13.13 -7.56 -16.44
CA TRP A 150 -11.74 -7.56 -15.99
C TRP A 150 -11.65 -7.70 -14.47
N LEU A 151 -12.50 -6.98 -13.74
CA LEU A 151 -12.57 -7.00 -12.28
C LEU A 151 -13.08 -8.34 -11.76
N LEU A 152 -14.05 -8.95 -12.44
CA LEU A 152 -14.56 -10.27 -12.08
C LEU A 152 -13.51 -11.39 -12.16
N GLN A 153 -12.50 -11.27 -13.04
CA GLN A 153 -11.38 -12.23 -13.07
C GLN A 153 -10.54 -12.20 -11.78
N ARG A 154 -10.62 -11.11 -11.02
CA ARG A 154 -9.90 -10.91 -9.76
C ARG A 154 -10.76 -11.10 -8.52
N LYS A 155 -12.04 -11.48 -8.69
CA LYS A 155 -13.05 -11.58 -7.63
C LYS A 155 -12.54 -12.20 -6.33
N ALA A 156 -11.85 -13.35 -6.38
CA ALA A 156 -11.33 -14.02 -5.19
C ALA A 156 -10.27 -13.17 -4.47
N LYS A 157 -9.38 -12.50 -5.20
CA LYS A 157 -8.36 -11.61 -4.63
C LYS A 157 -8.99 -10.35 -4.06
N THR A 158 -9.93 -9.73 -4.78
CA THR A 158 -10.67 -8.54 -4.32
C THR A 158 -11.45 -8.84 -3.04
N LEU A 159 -12.14 -9.98 -2.95
CA LEU A 159 -12.83 -10.43 -1.73
C LEU A 159 -11.86 -10.60 -0.56
N ALA A 160 -10.68 -11.17 -0.78
CA ALA A 160 -9.67 -11.31 0.26
C ALA A 160 -9.11 -9.96 0.72
N SER A 161 -8.81 -9.06 -0.21
CA SER A 161 -8.36 -7.69 0.06
C SER A 161 -9.39 -6.89 0.86
N CYS A 162 -10.67 -6.98 0.50
CA CYS A 162 -11.74 -6.24 1.18
C CYS A 162 -12.18 -6.86 2.52
N GLY A 163 -11.80 -8.11 2.78
CA GLY A 163 -12.12 -8.84 4.01
C GLY A 163 -10.87 -9.12 4.85
N ALA A 164 -10.43 -10.38 4.85
CA ALA A 164 -9.37 -10.87 5.75
C ALA A 164 -7.99 -10.19 5.60
N ARG A 165 -7.75 -9.43 4.53
CA ARG A 165 -6.51 -8.67 4.32
C ARG A 165 -6.70 -7.16 4.33
N ALA A 166 -7.84 -6.68 4.82
CA ALA A 166 -8.07 -5.26 4.99
C ALA A 166 -7.04 -4.68 5.97
N GLY A 167 -6.39 -3.58 5.60
CA GLY A 167 -5.33 -2.94 6.37
C GLY A 167 -3.98 -3.67 6.41
N ALA A 168 -3.83 -4.82 5.73
CA ALA A 168 -2.64 -5.67 5.85
C ALA A 168 -1.33 -5.02 5.37
N MET A 169 -1.38 -3.96 4.55
CA MET A 169 -0.20 -3.23 4.07
C MET A 169 0.03 -1.91 4.81
N ALA A 170 -0.85 -1.53 5.73
CA ALA A 170 -0.66 -0.44 6.68
C ALA A 170 -0.24 0.90 6.02
N VAL A 171 0.77 1.61 6.54
CA VAL A 171 1.32 2.81 5.87
C VAL A 171 2.24 2.35 4.74
N HIS A 172 1.70 2.22 3.53
CA HIS A 172 2.50 1.91 2.35
C HIS A 172 2.89 3.19 1.61
N VAL A 173 4.18 3.55 1.67
CA VAL A 173 4.71 4.72 0.96
C VAL A 173 5.30 4.28 -0.37
N THR A 174 4.83 4.88 -1.47
CA THR A 174 5.34 4.57 -2.80
C THR A 174 6.70 5.23 -3.06
N PRO A 175 7.54 4.71 -3.98
CA PRO A 175 8.85 5.30 -4.30
C PRO A 175 8.84 6.79 -4.64
N LEU A 176 7.70 7.29 -5.14
CA LEU A 176 7.50 8.70 -5.43
C LEU A 176 7.55 9.61 -4.19
N PHE A 177 7.19 9.06 -3.02
CA PHE A 177 7.08 9.79 -1.76
C PHE A 177 8.00 9.28 -0.64
N GLU A 178 8.82 8.26 -0.87
CA GLU A 178 9.75 7.67 0.14
C GLU A 178 10.65 8.71 0.83
N SER A 179 11.06 9.77 0.12
CA SER A 179 11.90 10.83 0.71
C SER A 179 11.12 11.90 1.48
N LEU A 180 9.80 11.95 1.30
CA LEU A 180 8.91 13.02 1.77
C LEU A 180 7.98 12.55 2.90
N ILE A 181 7.51 11.30 2.87
CA ILE A 181 6.65 10.71 3.90
C ILE A 181 7.52 9.80 4.75
N ARG A 182 7.69 10.15 6.04
CA ARG A 182 8.46 9.38 7.02
C ARG A 182 7.60 8.82 8.14
N ASP A 183 6.28 8.82 7.94
CA ASP A 183 5.29 8.45 8.93
C ASP A 183 5.05 6.93 9.02
N GLU A 184 5.77 6.11 8.25
CA GLU A 184 5.75 4.66 8.42
C GLU A 184 6.45 4.27 9.73
N THR A 185 5.63 4.03 10.76
CA THR A 185 6.09 3.62 12.09
C THR A 185 5.24 2.47 12.58
N PRO A 186 5.75 1.60 13.49
CA PRO A 186 4.96 0.49 14.01
C PRO A 186 3.61 0.91 14.62
N LEU A 187 3.56 2.08 15.28
CA LEU A 187 2.32 2.62 15.81
C LEU A 187 1.35 3.04 14.69
N ASN A 188 1.83 3.81 13.72
CA ASN A 188 0.99 4.26 12.60
C ASN A 188 0.50 3.08 11.77
N ASN A 189 1.36 2.08 11.53
CA ASN A 189 0.98 0.87 10.82
C ASN A 189 -0.17 0.14 11.50
N ARG A 190 -0.09 -0.02 12.82
CA ARG A 190 -1.16 -0.62 13.62
C ARG A 190 -2.46 0.19 13.57
N LEU A 191 -2.36 1.52 13.63
CA LEU A 191 -3.53 2.40 13.57
C LEU A 191 -4.24 2.28 12.22
N VAL A 192 -3.49 2.32 11.12
CA VAL A 192 -4.03 2.14 9.76
C VAL A 192 -4.65 0.76 9.60
N HIS A 193 -3.98 -0.30 10.06
CA HIS A 193 -4.52 -1.64 10.03
C HIS A 193 -5.84 -1.74 10.82
N THR A 194 -5.86 -1.21 12.04
CA THR A 194 -7.06 -1.21 12.90
C THR A 194 -8.21 -0.45 12.24
N TRP A 195 -7.92 0.68 11.60
CA TRP A 195 -8.92 1.47 10.89
C TRP A 195 -9.51 0.71 9.69
N LEU A 196 -8.66 0.24 8.79
CA LEU A 196 -9.09 -0.39 7.53
C LEU A 196 -9.77 -1.75 7.77
N GLU A 197 -9.37 -2.49 8.80
CA GLU A 197 -10.09 -3.70 9.22
C GLU A 197 -11.56 -3.40 9.57
N ARG A 198 -11.84 -2.25 10.22
CA ARG A 198 -13.21 -1.80 10.50
C ARG A 198 -13.95 -1.34 9.24
N GLN A 199 -13.23 -0.94 8.20
CA GLN A 199 -13.80 -0.58 6.90
C GLN A 199 -13.94 -1.79 5.96
N SER A 200 -13.59 -2.99 6.41
CA SER A 200 -13.78 -4.22 5.62
C SER A 200 -15.23 -4.36 5.16
N PHE A 201 -15.40 -4.82 3.93
CA PHE A 201 -16.71 -4.93 3.30
C PHE A 201 -16.75 -6.09 2.31
N GLN A 202 -17.96 -6.47 1.93
CA GLN A 202 -18.19 -7.47 0.89
C GLN A 202 -18.61 -6.75 -0.41
N PRO A 203 -17.72 -6.64 -1.41
CA PRO A 203 -18.05 -6.08 -2.72
C PRO A 203 -19.28 -6.74 -3.35
N SER A 204 -20.12 -5.94 -4.01
CA SER A 204 -21.29 -6.42 -4.75
C SER A 204 -20.92 -6.99 -6.12
N PHE A 205 -19.82 -6.50 -6.71
CA PHE A 205 -19.44 -6.63 -8.12
C PHE A 205 -20.47 -6.04 -9.09
N GLU A 206 -21.31 -5.12 -8.60
CA GLU A 206 -22.23 -4.30 -9.38
C GLU A 206 -21.65 -2.90 -9.49
N PHE A 207 -21.21 -2.50 -10.69
CA PHE A 207 -20.48 -1.26 -10.92
C PHE A 207 -21.40 -0.14 -11.41
N ASP A 208 -22.46 0.15 -10.67
CA ASP A 208 -23.49 1.12 -11.08
C ASP A 208 -23.39 2.46 -10.35
N ARG A 209 -22.46 2.58 -9.39
CA ARG A 209 -22.21 3.85 -8.71
C ARG A 209 -21.31 4.72 -9.57
N GLU A 210 -21.89 5.71 -10.22
CA GLU A 210 -21.13 6.68 -11.00
C GLU A 210 -20.50 7.76 -10.12
N PHE A 211 -19.26 8.10 -10.44
CA PHE A 211 -18.53 9.23 -9.92
C PHE A 211 -17.99 10.05 -11.08
N ASP A 212 -18.54 11.24 -11.26
CA ASP A 212 -18.01 12.19 -12.21
C ASP A 212 -16.75 12.83 -11.62
N LEU A 213 -15.57 12.55 -12.19
CA LEU A 213 -14.32 13.11 -11.70
C LEU A 213 -14.36 14.63 -11.58
N ARG A 214 -15.13 15.34 -12.42
CA ARG A 214 -15.29 16.81 -12.38
C ARG A 214 -15.82 17.34 -11.03
N SER A 215 -16.46 16.48 -10.24
CA SER A 215 -16.95 16.82 -8.91
C SER A 215 -15.84 16.91 -7.85
N ALA A 216 -14.68 16.28 -8.09
CA ALA A 216 -13.51 16.36 -7.23
C ALA A 216 -12.73 17.67 -7.45
N VAL A 217 -11.82 17.98 -6.52
CA VAL A 217 -10.94 19.14 -6.62
C VAL A 217 -9.85 18.88 -7.67
N PHE A 218 -9.73 19.75 -8.67
CA PHE A 218 -8.67 19.72 -9.67
C PHE A 218 -7.57 20.72 -9.33
N VAL A 219 -6.33 20.25 -9.39
CA VAL A 219 -5.13 21.07 -9.27
C VAL A 219 -4.04 20.56 -10.22
N PRO A 220 -3.07 21.41 -10.61
CA PRO A 220 -1.87 20.92 -11.29
C PRO A 220 -1.16 19.84 -10.44
N TRP A 221 -0.56 18.84 -11.09
CA TRP A 221 0.14 17.74 -10.40
C TRP A 221 1.09 18.22 -9.29
N GLN A 222 1.88 19.27 -9.53
CA GLN A 222 2.83 19.78 -8.54
C GLN A 222 2.16 20.27 -7.25
N SER A 223 0.96 20.82 -7.34
CA SER A 223 0.19 21.26 -6.18
C SER A 223 -0.34 20.07 -5.39
N LEU A 224 -0.87 19.05 -6.07
CA LEU A 224 -1.28 17.81 -5.40
C LEU A 224 -0.09 17.13 -4.72
N LYS A 225 1.05 17.01 -5.42
CA LYS A 225 2.28 16.40 -4.90
C LYS A 225 2.77 17.05 -3.61
N GLN A 226 2.71 18.38 -3.52
CA GLN A 226 3.11 19.12 -2.31
C GLN A 226 2.13 18.94 -1.15
N TRP A 227 0.85 18.70 -1.45
CA TRP A 227 -0.21 18.55 -0.46
C TRP A 227 -0.31 17.13 0.11
N ILE A 228 0.08 16.10 -0.65
CA ILE A 228 -0.01 14.69 -0.24
C ILE A 228 0.74 14.40 1.09
N PRO A 229 2.02 14.79 1.28
CA PRO A 229 2.71 14.49 2.53
C PRO A 229 2.02 15.04 3.80
N PRO A 230 1.66 16.34 3.90
CA PRO A 230 0.94 16.83 5.08
C PRO A 230 -0.48 16.24 5.21
N ARG A 231 -1.13 15.83 4.11
CA ARG A 231 -2.40 15.09 4.17
C ARG A 231 -2.22 13.75 4.88
N VAL A 232 -1.20 12.99 4.50
CA VAL A 232 -0.88 11.69 5.10
C VAL A 232 -0.61 11.82 6.59
N SER A 233 0.23 12.77 7.01
CA SER A 233 0.49 13.01 8.45
C SER A 233 -0.81 13.42 9.17
N GLY A 234 -1.66 14.23 8.54
CA GLY A 234 -2.96 14.64 9.09
C GLY A 234 -3.94 13.48 9.32
N LEU A 235 -4.04 12.56 8.36
CA LEU A 235 -4.85 11.34 8.50
C LEU A 235 -4.37 10.49 9.67
N LEU A 236 -3.05 10.33 9.82
CA LEU A 236 -2.46 9.53 10.90
C LEU A 236 -2.67 10.17 12.27
N ASP A 237 -2.54 11.49 12.39
CA ASP A 237 -2.83 12.20 13.63
C ASP A 237 -4.31 12.10 14.02
N GLU A 238 -5.22 12.07 13.03
CA GLU A 238 -6.61 11.78 13.28
C GLU A 238 -6.83 10.36 13.82
N LEU A 239 -6.19 9.35 13.22
CA LEU A 239 -6.29 7.97 13.72
C LEU A 239 -5.75 7.86 15.15
N LYS A 240 -4.62 8.50 15.47
CA LYS A 240 -4.05 8.52 16.84
C LYS A 240 -5.04 9.09 17.86
N ARG A 241 -5.79 10.14 17.48
CA ARG A 241 -6.77 10.81 18.32
C ARG A 241 -8.07 10.02 18.46
N THR A 242 -8.50 9.35 17.40
CA THR A 242 -9.82 8.71 17.34
C THR A 242 -9.81 7.24 17.73
N ILE A 243 -8.69 6.53 17.59
CA ILE A 243 -8.55 5.12 17.98
C ILE A 243 -7.85 5.04 19.36
N PRO A 244 -8.60 4.82 20.45
CA PRO A 244 -8.03 4.74 21.78
C PRO A 244 -7.13 3.49 21.92
N PRO A 245 -6.10 3.50 22.79
CA PRO A 245 -5.16 2.40 22.94
C PRO A 245 -5.79 1.02 23.15
N CYS A 246 -6.90 0.94 23.90
CA CYS A 246 -7.61 -0.31 24.16
C CYS A 246 -8.31 -0.92 22.94
N GLU A 247 -8.54 -0.14 21.90
CA GLU A 247 -9.17 -0.60 20.66
C GLU A 247 -8.17 -0.80 19.51
N ARG A 248 -6.90 -0.45 19.73
CA ARG A 248 -5.84 -0.73 18.76
C ARG A 248 -5.63 -2.23 18.72
N ARG A 249 -5.38 -2.77 17.53
CA ARG A 249 -5.02 -4.19 17.36
C ARG A 249 -3.90 -4.57 18.34
N VAL A 250 -4.08 -5.65 19.07
CA VAL A 250 -3.03 -6.19 19.95
C VAL A 250 -1.90 -6.75 19.08
N LEU A 251 -0.64 -6.56 19.50
CA LEU A 251 0.45 -7.31 18.87
C LEU A 251 0.41 -8.73 19.37
N ARG A 252 0.50 -9.66 18.43
CA ARG A 252 0.80 -11.06 18.71
C ARG A 252 2.30 -11.21 18.55
N ILE A 253 3.00 -11.27 19.68
CA ILE A 253 4.44 -11.48 19.73
C ILE A 253 4.66 -12.96 20.04
N ALA A 254 5.33 -13.66 19.14
CA ALA A 254 5.65 -15.07 19.30
C ALA A 254 6.87 -15.23 20.21
N HIS A 255 6.66 -15.72 21.44
CA HIS A 255 7.69 -15.90 22.46
C HIS A 255 8.68 -17.01 22.06
N ARG A 256 9.92 -16.61 21.75
CA ARG A 256 11.02 -17.43 21.22
C ARG A 256 10.68 -18.07 19.87
N GLY A 257 9.94 -17.33 19.05
CA GLY A 257 9.23 -17.89 17.89
C GLY A 257 7.96 -18.65 18.28
N ALA A 258 7.39 -19.40 17.35
CA ALA A 258 6.24 -20.26 17.61
C ALA A 258 6.71 -21.52 18.34
N SER A 259 7.26 -21.36 19.55
CA SER A 259 7.98 -22.37 20.34
C SER A 259 7.13 -23.57 20.76
N ALA A 260 5.80 -23.46 20.65
CA ALA A 260 4.88 -24.59 20.79
C ALA A 260 4.85 -25.51 19.55
N TYR A 261 5.32 -25.03 18.39
CA TYR A 261 5.24 -25.69 17.09
C TYR A 261 6.60 -26.09 16.52
N ALA A 262 7.66 -25.38 16.91
CA ALA A 262 9.05 -25.65 16.52
C ALA A 262 9.99 -25.37 17.70
N ALA A 263 11.26 -25.80 17.59
CA ALA A 263 12.26 -25.52 18.61
C ALA A 263 12.39 -24.01 18.86
N GLU A 264 12.37 -23.60 20.13
CA GLU A 264 12.51 -22.20 20.53
C GLU A 264 13.77 -21.57 19.92
N ASN A 265 13.72 -20.27 19.61
CA ASN A 265 14.87 -19.52 19.09
C ASN A 265 15.49 -20.12 17.81
N SER A 266 14.68 -20.76 16.97
CA SER A 266 15.10 -21.31 15.67
C SER A 266 14.46 -20.58 14.50
N LEU A 267 15.11 -20.62 13.33
CA LEU A 267 14.53 -20.09 12.09
C LEU A 267 13.19 -20.74 11.74
N ALA A 268 13.01 -22.03 12.08
CA ALA A 268 11.75 -22.73 11.88
C ALA A 268 10.63 -22.15 12.75
N ALA A 269 10.92 -21.79 14.00
CA ALA A 269 9.96 -21.15 14.89
C ALA A 269 9.62 -19.71 14.45
N ILE A 270 10.57 -18.98 13.88
CA ILE A 270 10.31 -17.67 13.26
C ILE A 270 9.37 -17.84 12.06
N ARG A 271 9.67 -18.74 11.13
CA ARG A 271 8.81 -19.02 9.95
C ARG A 271 7.41 -19.47 10.35
N ALA A 272 7.30 -20.39 11.31
CA ALA A 272 6.00 -20.81 11.84
C ALA A 272 5.22 -19.67 12.51
N SER A 273 5.91 -18.70 13.13
CA SER A 273 5.26 -17.51 13.70
C SER A 273 4.57 -16.69 12.61
N ALA A 274 5.26 -16.46 11.48
CA ALA A 274 4.69 -15.78 10.32
C ALA A 274 3.48 -16.54 9.75
N GLU A 275 3.58 -17.86 9.61
CA GLU A 275 2.48 -18.71 9.11
C GLU A 275 1.24 -18.68 10.02
N LEU A 276 1.44 -18.64 11.33
CA LEU A 276 0.38 -18.48 12.34
C LEU A 276 -0.12 -17.03 12.47
N GLY A 277 0.51 -16.12 11.73
CA GLY A 277 0.12 -14.72 11.61
C GLY A 277 0.58 -13.86 12.79
N ALA A 278 1.64 -14.20 13.51
CA ALA A 278 2.23 -13.30 14.52
C ALA A 278 2.67 -11.97 13.88
N ASP A 279 2.53 -10.88 14.62
CA ASP A 279 2.95 -9.55 14.15
C ASP A 279 4.46 -9.33 14.41
N MET A 280 4.99 -9.97 15.44
CA MET A 280 6.41 -9.93 15.81
C MET A 280 6.86 -11.28 16.35
N VAL A 281 8.18 -11.48 16.39
CA VAL A 281 8.81 -12.57 17.13
C VAL A 281 9.69 -11.98 18.22
N GLU A 282 9.66 -12.58 19.40
CA GLU A 282 10.63 -12.34 20.45
C GLU A 282 11.72 -13.40 20.36
N ILE A 283 12.97 -12.97 20.51
CA ILE A 283 14.15 -13.84 20.55
C ILE A 283 15.08 -13.40 21.68
N ASP A 284 15.79 -14.37 22.24
CA ASP A 284 16.75 -14.15 23.31
C ASP A 284 18.19 -14.07 22.77
N ILE A 285 19.00 -13.15 23.28
CA ILE A 285 20.39 -12.97 22.83
C ILE A 285 21.42 -13.34 23.90
N ARG A 286 22.44 -14.13 23.50
CA ARG A 286 23.65 -14.41 24.27
C ARG A 286 24.90 -14.25 23.41
N ALA A 287 26.04 -13.96 24.02
CA ALA A 287 27.31 -13.84 23.30
C ALA A 287 28.19 -15.09 23.49
N THR A 288 28.85 -15.52 22.42
CA THR A 288 29.90 -16.54 22.42
C THR A 288 31.22 -16.03 22.99
N ALA A 289 32.23 -16.90 23.10
CA ALA A 289 33.59 -16.53 23.51
C ALA A 289 34.28 -15.53 22.55
N ASP A 290 33.87 -15.53 21.27
CA ASP A 290 34.33 -14.62 20.22
C ASP A 290 33.34 -13.47 19.95
N ASP A 291 32.49 -13.13 20.94
CA ASP A 291 31.54 -12.01 20.94
C ASP A 291 30.48 -12.03 19.82
N ILE A 292 30.20 -13.20 19.24
CA ILE A 292 29.14 -13.38 18.24
C ILE A 292 27.78 -13.52 18.94
N PRO A 293 26.79 -12.67 18.62
CA PRO A 293 25.45 -12.79 19.20
C PRO A 293 24.70 -14.01 18.65
N LEU A 294 24.22 -14.85 19.57
CA LEU A 294 23.45 -16.05 19.31
C LEU A 294 22.03 -15.91 19.80
N VAL A 295 21.13 -16.60 19.09
CA VAL A 295 19.71 -16.67 19.41
C VAL A 295 19.47 -17.89 20.32
N ILE A 296 19.52 -17.67 21.62
CA ILE A 296 19.38 -18.71 22.65
C ILE A 296 19.03 -18.10 24.02
N HIS A 297 18.07 -18.68 24.73
CA HIS A 297 17.62 -18.18 26.04
C HIS A 297 18.62 -18.46 27.17
N ASP A 298 18.95 -19.74 27.36
CA ASP A 298 19.77 -20.20 28.47
C ASP A 298 21.25 -19.83 28.22
N GLY A 299 21.97 -19.45 29.28
CA GLY A 299 23.43 -19.37 29.21
C GLY A 299 24.08 -20.75 29.00
N SER A 300 23.45 -21.80 29.54
CA SER A 300 23.92 -23.18 29.41
C SER A 300 23.32 -23.87 28.18
N LEU A 301 24.13 -24.65 27.46
CA LEU A 301 23.69 -25.43 26.30
C LEU A 301 22.93 -26.71 26.68
N LYS A 302 22.82 -27.00 27.99
CA LYS A 302 22.43 -28.33 28.46
C LYS A 302 20.99 -28.69 28.12
N ARG A 303 20.05 -27.74 28.25
CA ARG A 303 18.62 -28.00 28.07
C ARG A 303 18.25 -28.14 26.59
N THR A 304 18.75 -27.24 25.75
CA THR A 304 18.35 -27.15 24.34
C THR A 304 19.17 -28.07 23.44
N HIS A 305 20.45 -28.30 23.74
CA HIS A 305 21.36 -29.07 22.88
C HIS A 305 22.00 -30.28 23.57
N GLY A 306 21.78 -30.49 24.87
CA GLY A 306 22.34 -31.62 25.63
C GLY A 306 23.84 -31.50 25.95
N ILE A 307 24.48 -30.42 25.51
CA ILE A 307 25.91 -30.13 25.63
C ILE A 307 26.19 -29.53 27.02
N SER A 308 27.27 -29.97 27.66
CA SER A 308 27.73 -29.37 28.92
C SER A 308 28.63 -28.17 28.61
N GLY A 309 28.43 -27.07 29.34
CA GLY A 309 29.16 -25.81 29.18
C GLY A 309 28.23 -24.63 28.95
N GLU A 310 28.77 -23.43 29.10
CA GLU A 310 28.09 -22.17 28.82
C GLU A 310 28.33 -21.74 27.37
N VAL A 311 27.41 -20.95 26.81
CA VAL A 311 27.56 -20.35 25.48
C VAL A 311 28.84 -19.54 25.37
N SER A 312 29.22 -18.83 26.45
CA SER A 312 30.43 -18.01 26.52
C SER A 312 31.73 -18.80 26.56
N ASP A 313 31.69 -20.13 26.66
CA ASP A 313 32.88 -20.97 26.71
C ASP A 313 33.40 -21.35 25.31
N PHE A 314 32.61 -21.14 24.26
CA PHE A 314 32.87 -21.62 22.90
C PHE A 314 32.76 -20.51 21.86
N THR A 315 33.51 -20.65 20.77
CA THR A 315 33.35 -19.81 19.57
C THR A 315 32.09 -20.16 18.79
N PHE A 316 31.63 -19.26 17.91
CA PHE A 316 30.47 -19.54 17.05
C PHE A 316 30.67 -20.79 16.18
N ASP A 317 31.84 -20.93 15.55
CA ASP A 317 32.13 -22.07 14.67
C ASP A 317 32.12 -23.41 15.42
N GLU A 318 32.65 -23.44 16.64
CA GLU A 318 32.60 -24.62 17.51
C GLU A 318 31.15 -24.98 17.85
N LEU A 319 30.34 -24.00 18.28
CA LEU A 319 28.93 -24.23 18.59
C LEU A 319 28.13 -24.67 17.37
N ARG A 320 28.38 -24.09 16.19
CA ARG A 320 27.72 -24.46 14.95
C ARG A 320 28.05 -25.89 14.55
N ALA A 321 29.31 -26.32 14.72
CA ALA A 321 29.72 -27.70 14.46
C ALA A 321 29.10 -28.68 15.47
N MET A 322 29.11 -28.34 16.77
CA MET A 322 28.58 -29.21 17.83
C MET A 322 27.06 -29.41 17.75
N THR A 323 26.33 -28.43 17.23
CA THR A 323 24.86 -28.43 17.15
C THR A 323 24.31 -28.85 15.78
N ALA A 324 25.17 -29.09 14.79
CA ALA A 324 24.77 -29.35 13.41
C ALA A 324 23.75 -30.50 13.24
N ALA A 325 23.82 -31.53 14.09
CA ALA A 325 22.94 -32.70 14.02
C ALA A 325 21.66 -32.60 14.87
N SER A 326 21.64 -31.72 15.88
CA SER A 326 20.51 -31.58 16.83
C SER A 326 19.64 -30.35 16.58
N GLY A 327 20.01 -29.53 15.59
CA GLY A 327 19.40 -28.23 15.32
C GLY A 327 20.50 -27.17 15.43
N PRO A 328 21.03 -26.66 14.31
CA PRO A 328 22.13 -25.72 14.34
C PRO A 328 21.76 -24.46 15.13
N ILE A 329 22.62 -24.05 16.05
CA ILE A 329 22.50 -22.76 16.75
C ILE A 329 22.45 -21.64 15.73
N VAL A 330 21.53 -20.70 15.89
CA VAL A 330 21.28 -19.59 14.98
C VAL A 330 22.01 -18.35 15.49
N CYS A 331 22.75 -17.65 14.62
CA CYS A 331 23.29 -16.33 14.98
C CYS A 331 22.25 -15.23 14.75
N PHE A 332 22.46 -14.09 15.41
CA PHE A 332 21.53 -12.96 15.32
C PHE A 332 21.25 -12.50 13.88
N ASP A 333 22.29 -12.41 13.04
CA ASP A 333 22.15 -11.98 11.65
C ASP A 333 21.24 -12.90 10.83
N GLU A 334 21.30 -14.21 11.05
CA GLU A 334 20.42 -15.18 10.39
C GLU A 334 18.96 -14.97 10.80
N ALA A 335 18.69 -14.68 12.08
CA ALA A 335 17.35 -14.42 12.57
C ALA A 335 16.79 -13.09 12.03
N VAL A 336 17.61 -12.04 11.98
CA VAL A 336 17.25 -10.74 11.39
C VAL A 336 16.89 -10.90 9.92
N GLU A 337 17.73 -11.61 9.16
CA GLU A 337 17.48 -11.84 7.74
C GLU A 337 16.19 -12.65 7.53
N CYS A 338 15.95 -13.67 8.36
CA CYS A 338 14.71 -14.43 8.29
C CYS A 338 13.47 -13.57 8.63
N CYS A 339 13.54 -12.69 9.63
CA CYS A 339 12.44 -11.76 9.94
C CYS A 339 12.20 -10.77 8.80
N ARG A 340 13.28 -10.28 8.16
CA ARG A 340 13.21 -9.39 7.01
C ARG A 340 12.57 -10.05 5.79
N GLU A 341 12.90 -11.31 5.51
CA GLU A 341 12.26 -12.11 4.45
C GLU A 341 10.74 -12.30 4.69
N LEU A 342 10.33 -12.39 5.95
CA LEU A 342 8.96 -12.68 6.37
C LEU A 342 8.14 -11.42 6.69
N ASP A 343 8.74 -10.24 6.60
CA ASP A 343 8.14 -8.97 7.01
C ASP A 343 7.62 -8.99 8.47
N MET A 344 8.42 -9.58 9.38
CA MET A 344 8.11 -9.68 10.80
C MET A 344 8.88 -8.66 11.63
N GLY A 345 8.23 -8.04 12.62
CA GLY A 345 8.92 -7.25 13.63
C GLY A 345 9.70 -8.13 14.61
N LEU A 346 10.78 -7.58 15.17
CA LEU A 346 11.68 -8.27 16.09
C LEU A 346 11.68 -7.61 17.48
N TYR A 347 11.46 -8.40 18.52
CA TYR A 347 11.65 -8.05 19.93
C TYR A 347 12.90 -8.77 20.41
N LEU A 348 13.85 -8.06 21.01
CA LEU A 348 15.05 -8.65 21.62
C LEU A 348 14.90 -8.66 23.14
N ASP A 349 15.06 -9.85 23.74
CA ASP A 349 15.21 -10.02 25.19
C ASP A 349 16.68 -10.22 25.60
#